data_AF-A0A433W8P7-F1
#
_entry.id   AF-A0A433W8P7-F1
#
_cell.length_a   1.000
_cell.length_b   1.000
_cell.length_c   1.000
_cell.angle_alpha   90.00
_cell.angle_beta   90.00
_cell.angle_gamma   90.00
#
_symmetry.space_group_name_H-M   'P 1'
#
loop_
_entity.id
_entity.type
_entity.pdbx_description
1 polymer ?
#
loop_
_entity_poly.entity_id
_entity_poly.type
_entity_poly.pdbx_seq_one_letter_code
_entity_poly.pdbx_strand_id
1 'polypeptide(L)' 'MTDFKLDRTAFKIRTFKEADAANIFGKEVPYIERLRQAYYLVSQAYGFSMADQPRLDREYFTSRKLNK' A
#
# COMPACT_ATOMS: atom_id res chain seq x y z
N MET A 1 -8.90 -22.43 18.27
CA MET A 1 -8.15 -21.78 17.18
C MET A 1 -9.18 -21.10 16.31
N THR A 2 -9.20 -19.77 16.28
CA THR A 2 -10.17 -19.01 15.47
C THR A 2 -9.71 -19.06 14.01
N ASP A 3 -10.56 -19.62 13.14
CA ASP A 3 -10.31 -19.71 11.71
C ASP A 3 -10.08 -18.31 11.12
N PHE A 4 -8.84 -18.02 10.72
CA PHE A 4 -8.55 -16.83 9.91
C PHE A 4 -9.08 -17.06 8.50
N LYS A 5 -10.38 -16.81 8.32
CA LYS A 5 -11.05 -16.93 7.03
C LYS A 5 -10.60 -15.73 6.18
N LEU A 6 -9.87 -16.00 5.09
CA LEU A 6 -9.47 -14.98 4.12
C LEU A 6 -10.68 -14.15 3.72
N ASP A 7 -10.62 -12.84 3.95
CA ASP A 7 -11.67 -11.92 3.51
C ASP A 7 -11.63 -11.81 1.99
N ARG A 8 -12.56 -12.52 1.34
CA ARG A 8 -12.70 -12.57 -0.12
C ARG A 8 -13.27 -11.28 -0.71
N THR A 9 -13.65 -10.32 0.13
CA THR A 9 -14.20 -9.02 -0.29
C THR A 9 -13.16 -7.91 -0.32
N ALA A 10 -12.01 -8.10 0.35
CA ALA A 10 -10.92 -7.12 0.39
C ALA A 10 -10.27 -6.91 -0.99
N PHE A 11 -10.22 -7.94 -1.83
CA PHE A 11 -9.63 -7.88 -3.16
C PHE A 11 -10.70 -8.01 -4.25
N LYS A 12 -11.20 -6.87 -4.75
CA LYS A 12 -12.06 -6.84 -5.93
C LYS A 12 -11.18 -6.90 -7.18
N ILE A 13 -11.41 -7.91 -8.02
CA ILE A 13 -10.83 -7.96 -9.38
C ILE A 13 -11.40 -6.76 -10.14
N ARG A 14 -10.53 -5.81 -10.53
CA ARG A 14 -10.89 -4.67 -11.37
C ARG A 14 -10.50 -4.95 -12.81
N THR A 15 -11.30 -4.52 -13.76
CA THR A 15 -10.87 -4.46 -15.16
C THR A 15 -9.78 -3.40 -15.33
N PHE A 16 -8.96 -3.50 -16.39
CA PHE A 16 -7.94 -2.50 -16.69
C PHE A 16 -8.52 -1.07 -16.70
N LYS A 17 -9.72 -0.92 -17.30
CA LYS A 17 -10.43 0.35 -17.39
C LYS A 17 -10.89 0.89 -16.03
N GLU A 18 -11.31 0.01 -15.12
CA GLU A 18 -11.71 0.40 -13.75
C GLU A 18 -10.52 0.77 -12.86
N ALA A 19 -9.39 0.10 -13.04
CA ALA A 19 -8.15 0.47 -12.37
C ALA A 19 -7.65 1.83 -12.86
N ASP A 20 -7.71 2.08 -14.17
CA ASP A 20 -7.34 3.36 -14.76
C ASP A 20 -8.29 4.49 -14.34
N ALA A 21 -9.61 4.25 -14.34
CA ALA A 21 -10.58 5.22 -13.83
C ALA A 21 -10.46 5.49 -12.32
N ALA A 22 -9.85 4.58 -11.56
CA ALA A 22 -9.54 4.78 -10.15
C ALA A 22 -8.29 5.63 -9.93
N ASN A 23 -7.49 5.91 -10.96
CA ASN A 23 -6.56 7.02 -10.89
C ASN A 23 -7.35 8.32 -10.90
N ILE A 24 -7.53 8.88 -9.70
CA ILE A 24 -8.26 10.12 -9.48
C ILE A 24 -7.56 11.31 -10.20
N PHE A 25 -6.29 11.15 -10.60
CA PHE A 25 -5.47 12.22 -11.13
C PHE A 25 -4.62 11.79 -12.34
N GLY A 26 -4.60 12.64 -13.38
CA GLY A 26 -3.84 12.41 -14.61
C GLY A 26 -2.33 12.65 -14.46
N LYS A 27 -1.57 12.28 -15.50
CA LYS A 27 -0.10 12.42 -15.54
C LYS A 27 0.40 13.87 -15.43
N GLU A 28 -0.49 14.83 -15.69
CA GLU A 28 -0.26 16.28 -15.59
C GLU A 28 0.03 16.74 -14.15
N VAL A 29 -0.32 15.93 -13.15
CA VAL A 29 -0.11 16.26 -11.74
C VAL A 29 1.37 16.17 -11.38
N PRO A 30 1.95 17.14 -10.62
CA PRO A 30 3.33 17.09 -10.17
C PRO A 30 3.68 15.78 -9.46
N TYR A 31 4.91 15.30 -9.65
CA TYR A 31 5.35 13.99 -9.13
C TYR A 31 5.16 13.83 -7.61
N ILE A 32 5.44 14.89 -6.85
CA ILE A 32 5.27 14.91 -5.38
C ILE A 32 3.82 14.60 -5.00
N GLU A 33 2.87 15.17 -5.74
CA GLU A 33 1.45 14.99 -5.46
C GLU A 33 0.99 13.60 -5.87
N ARG A 34 1.55 13.04 -6.95
CA ARG A 34 1.35 11.62 -7.31
C ARG A 34 1.85 10.67 -6.23
N LEU A 35 2.99 10.97 -5.61
CA LEU A 35 3.52 10.18 -4.49
C LEU A 35 2.59 10.25 -3.26
N ARG A 36 2.06 11.42 -2.93
CA ARG A 36 1.08 11.58 -1.84
C ARG A 36 -0.20 10.78 -2.10
N GLN A 37 -0.70 10.78 -3.33
CA GLN A 37 -1.87 10.01 -3.73
C GLN A 37 -1.62 8.51 -3.63
N ALA A 38 -0.49 8.03 -4.16
CA ALA A 38 -0.11 6.63 -4.02
C ALA A 38 -0.04 6.22 -2.55
N TYR A 39 0.56 7.07 -1.71
CA TYR A 39 0.66 6.82 -0.28
C TYR A 39 -0.71 6.80 0.42
N TYR A 40 -1.62 7.70 0.05
CA TYR A 40 -3.00 7.68 0.52
C TYR A 40 -3.71 6.35 0.18
N LEU A 41 -3.59 5.88 -1.07
CA LEU A 41 -4.18 4.61 -1.49
C LEU A 41 -3.60 3.42 -0.70
N VAL A 42 -2.29 3.43 -0.42
CA VAL A 42 -1.64 2.43 0.44
C VAL A 42 -2.21 2.48 1.86
N SER A 43 -2.39 3.67 2.44
CA SER A 43 -2.96 3.83 3.79
C SER A 43 -4.37 3.24 3.90
N GLN A 44 -5.20 3.43 2.87
CA GLN A 44 -6.54 2.85 2.79
C GLN A 44 -6.50 1.33 2.65
N ALA A 45 -5.58 0.80 1.83
CA ALA A 45 -5.47 -0.64 1.59
C ALA A 45 -5.01 -1.43 2.83
N TYR A 46 -4.12 -0.85 3.64
CA TYR A 46 -3.55 -1.50 4.83
C TYR A 46 -4.15 -1.00 6.16
N GLY A 47 -5.14 -0.09 6.10
CA GLY A 47 -5.90 0.33 7.27
C GLY A 47 -5.12 1.17 8.28
N PHE A 48 -4.21 2.04 7.82
CA PHE A 48 -3.47 2.96 8.69
C PHE A 48 -3.72 4.43 8.35
N SER A 49 -3.39 5.33 9.28
CA SER A 49 -3.50 6.78 9.08
C SER A 49 -2.18 7.35 8.56
N MET A 50 -2.25 8.31 7.64
CA MET A 50 -1.05 9.05 7.23
C MET A 50 -0.42 9.87 8.37
N ALA A 51 -1.18 10.23 9.40
CA ALA A 51 -0.67 10.94 10.57
C ALA A 51 -0.02 10.00 11.60
N ASP A 52 -0.52 8.76 11.70
CA ASP A 52 -0.05 7.75 12.64
C ASP A 52 0.35 6.49 11.87
N GLN A 53 1.51 6.60 11.21
CA GLN A 53 2.00 5.58 10.30
C GLN A 53 2.72 4.46 11.06
N PRO A 54 2.50 3.18 10.66
CA PRO A 54 3.20 2.06 11.25
C PRO A 54 4.71 2.19 10.99
N ARG A 55 5.50 2.00 12.04
CA ARG A 55 6.96 2.04 11.95
C ARG A 55 7.49 0.71 11.42
N LEU A 56 8.52 0.78 10.59
CA LEU A 56 9.21 -0.41 10.13
C LEU A 56 9.86 -1.12 11.33
N ASP A 57 9.46 -2.37 11.54
CA ASP A 57 10.17 -3.26 12.44
C ASP A 57 11.50 -3.67 11.79
N ARG A 58 12.62 -3.30 12.42
CA ARG A 58 13.98 -3.57 11.93
C ARG A 58 14.58 -4.81 12.57
N GLU A 59 13.87 -5.44 13.50
CA GLU A 59 14.32 -6.63 14.24
C GLU A 59 13.89 -7.92 13.55
N TYR A 60 12.74 -7.94 12.87
CA TYR A 60 12.21 -9.15 12.24
C TYR A 60 13.03 -9.61 11.01
N PHE A 61 13.51 -8.68 10.18
CA PHE A 61 14.34 -8.98 9.02
C PHE A 61 15.74 -8.37 9.17
N THR A 62 16.70 -9.18 9.60
CA THR A 62 18.10 -8.78 9.70
C THR A 62 18.94 -9.46 8.61
N SER A 63 19.72 -8.68 7.87
CA SER A 63 20.74 -9.20 6.96
C SER A 63 22.12 -8.94 7.56
N ARG A 64 22.92 -9.99 7.76
CA ARG A 64 24.32 -9.84 8.17
C ARG A 64 25.19 -9.60 6.95
N LYS A 65 26.11 -8.63 7.07
CA LYS A 65 27.14 -8.40 6.05
C LYS A 65 27.98 -9.67 5.93
N LEU A 66 28.15 -10.19 4.70
CA LEU A 66 29.14 -11.24 4.45
C LEU A 66 30.52 -10.62 4.68
N ASN A 67 31.23 -11.08 5.71
CA ASN A 67 32.63 -10.75 5.88
C ASN A 67 33.42 -11.57 4.84
N LYS A 68 34.22 -10.87 4.03
CA LYS A 68 35.21 -11.49 3.14
C LYS A 68 36.45 -11.85 3.93
#